data_AF-A0A1Z5RK45-F1
#
_entry.id   AF-A0A1Z5RK45-F1
#
_cell.length_a   1.000
_cell.length_b   1.000
_cell.length_c   1.000
_cell.angle_alpha   90.00
_cell.angle_beta   90.00
_cell.angle_gamma   90.00
#
_symmetry.space_group_name_H-M   'P 1'
#
loop_
_entity.id
_entity.type
_entity.pdbx_description
1 polymer ?
#
loop_
_entity_poly.entity_id
_entity_poly.type
_entity_poly.pdbx_seq_one_letter_code
_entity_poly.pdbx_strand_id
1 'polypeptide(L)'
;MESNTVLMALPPAQQGRVLTVLSIDGGGIRGIIPATILARLETLLQRIDGQDARIADYFDFIAGTSTGGLITAMLSAPGKDKRPLFAAKEINQFMLN
;
A
#
# COMPACT_ATOMS: atom_id res chain seq x y z
N MET A 1 -21.90 1.31 50.33
CA MET A 1 -22.27 0.60 49.09
C MET A 1 -21.19 1.00 48.08
N GLU A 2 -20.10 0.24 48.04
CA GLU A 2 -18.97 0.56 47.17
C GLU A 2 -19.31 0.13 45.75
N SER A 3 -19.39 1.10 44.85
CA SER A 3 -19.58 0.88 43.42
C SER A 3 -18.26 0.35 42.86
N ASN A 4 -18.15 -0.98 42.80
CA ASN A 4 -17.03 -1.68 42.18
C ASN A 4 -17.16 -1.54 40.66
N THR A 5 -16.83 -0.34 40.14
CA THR A 5 -16.68 -0.13 38.70
C THR A 5 -15.46 -0.92 38.28
N VAL A 6 -15.71 -2.15 37.80
CA VAL A 6 -14.71 -2.96 37.13
C VAL A 6 -14.19 -2.11 35.98
N LEU A 7 -13.01 -1.52 36.18
CA LEU A 7 -12.21 -1.02 35.08
C LEU A 7 -11.99 -2.24 34.18
N MET A 8 -12.74 -2.34 33.08
CA MET A 8 -12.41 -3.23 31.99
C MET A 8 -11.03 -2.78 31.50
N ALA A 9 -9.99 -3.36 32.10
CA ALA A 9 -8.66 -3.26 31.57
C ALA A 9 -8.76 -3.75 30.13
N LEU A 10 -8.49 -2.84 29.18
CA LEU A 10 -8.33 -3.22 27.79
C LEU A 10 -7.36 -4.41 27.77
N PRO A 11 -7.66 -5.49 27.02
CA PRO A 11 -6.74 -6.60 26.93
C PRO A 11 -5.35 -6.05 26.56
N PRO A 12 -4.27 -6.58 27.16
CA PRO A 12 -2.93 -6.14 26.84
C PRO A 12 -2.78 -6.13 25.32
N ALA A 13 -2.24 -5.03 24.77
CA ALA A 13 -2.00 -4.92 23.34
C ALA A 13 -1.30 -6.21 22.91
N GLN A 14 -1.99 -7.05 22.12
CA GLN A 14 -1.37 -8.28 21.66
C GLN A 14 -0.11 -7.87 20.91
N GLN A 15 1.03 -8.37 21.35
CA GLN A 15 2.34 -8.16 20.73
C GLN A 15 2.37 -8.93 19.39
N GLY A 16 1.42 -8.64 18.50
CA GLY A 16 1.31 -9.19 17.16
C GLY A 16 2.02 -8.27 16.17
N ARG A 17 2.47 -8.84 15.05
CA ARG A 17 3.04 -8.07 13.94
C ARG A 17 2.00 -7.05 13.45
N VAL A 18 2.42 -5.79 13.28
CA VAL A 18 1.57 -4.77 12.63
C VAL A 18 1.28 -5.22 11.21
N LEU A 19 0.00 -5.33 10.85
CA LEU A 19 -0.44 -5.61 9.49
C LEU A 19 -0.58 -4.29 8.73
N THR A 20 0.06 -4.22 7.56
CA THR A 20 0.06 -3.04 6.69
C THR A 20 -0.84 -3.27 5.49
N VAL A 21 -1.83 -2.40 5.28
CA VAL A 21 -2.79 -2.50 4.18
C VAL A 21 -2.77 -1.21 3.35
N LEU A 22 -2.68 -1.36 2.04
CA LEU A 22 -2.84 -0.30 1.05
C LEU A 22 -4.17 -0.49 0.31
N SER A 23 -5.05 0.51 0.36
CA SER A 23 -6.31 0.53 -0.40
C SER A 23 -6.30 1.68 -1.41
N ILE A 24 -6.71 1.40 -2.64
CA ILE A 24 -6.69 2.35 -3.75
C ILE A 24 -8.09 2.45 -4.37
N ASP A 25 -8.70 3.61 -4.23
CA ASP A 25 -10.03 3.88 -4.78
C ASP A 25 -10.03 3.89 -6.31
N GLY A 26 -11.19 3.56 -6.88
CA GLY A 26 -11.45 3.75 -8.30
C GLY A 26 -11.67 5.23 -8.66
N GLY A 27 -11.52 5.56 -9.94
CA GLY A 27 -11.73 6.95 -10.37
C GLY A 27 -11.62 7.23 -11.87
N GLY A 28 -11.53 6.20 -12.70
CA GLY A 28 -11.21 6.36 -14.13
C GLY A 28 -9.85 7.04 -14.29
N ILE A 29 -9.79 8.07 -15.13
CA ILE A 29 -8.56 8.85 -15.35
C ILE A 29 -8.03 9.54 -14.08
N ARG A 30 -8.89 9.78 -13.08
CA ARG A 30 -8.45 10.35 -11.78
C ARG A 30 -7.56 9.40 -10.98
N GLY A 31 -7.40 8.15 -11.41
CA GLY A 31 -6.38 7.23 -10.88
C GLY A 31 -4.96 7.77 -10.96
N ILE A 32 -4.70 8.80 -11.79
CA ILE A 32 -3.41 9.53 -11.79
C ILE A 32 -3.09 10.18 -10.43
N ILE A 33 -4.10 10.56 -9.64
CA ILE A 33 -3.92 11.18 -8.32
C ILE A 33 -3.28 10.18 -7.35
N PRO A 34 -3.88 9.01 -7.05
CA PRO A 34 -3.24 8.03 -6.19
C PRO A 34 -1.95 7.47 -6.81
N ALA A 35 -1.86 7.30 -8.14
CA ALA A 35 -0.63 6.85 -8.78
C ALA A 35 0.55 7.81 -8.53
N THR A 36 0.32 9.12 -8.60
CA THR A 36 1.35 10.12 -8.31
C THR A 36 1.77 10.11 -6.84
N ILE A 37 0.83 9.92 -5.92
CA ILE A 37 1.13 9.76 -4.49
C ILE A 37 1.99 8.52 -4.26
N LEU A 38 1.63 7.40 -4.88
CA LEU A 38 2.37 6.13 -4.76
C LEU A 38 3.77 6.23 -5.37
N ALA A 39 3.94 6.91 -6.51
CA ALA A 39 5.24 7.19 -7.10
C ALA A 39 6.15 7.98 -6.14
N ARG A 40 5.58 8.97 -5.44
CA ARG A 40 6.31 9.73 -4.43
C ARG A 40 6.62 8.87 -3.20
N LEU A 41 5.67 8.08 -2.71
CA LEU A 41 5.88 7.19 -1.57
C LEU A 41 7.01 6.19 -1.85
N GLU A 42 6.98 5.52 -3.00
CA GLU A 42 8.02 4.56 -3.39
C GLU A 42 9.40 5.24 -3.49
N THR A 43 9.46 6.46 -4.02
CA THR A 43 10.71 7.24 -4.05
C THR A 43 11.25 7.52 -2.64
N LEU A 44 10.37 7.79 -1.66
CA LEU A 44 10.79 8.03 -0.28
C LEU A 44 11.29 6.74 0.37
N LEU A 45 10.60 5.62 0.15
CA LEU A 45 11.03 4.30 0.63
C LEU A 45 12.41 3.92 0.05
N GLN A 46 12.62 4.17 -1.24
CA GLN A 46 13.89 3.92 -1.91
C GLN A 46 15.05 4.75 -1.36
N ARG A 47 14.79 5.94 -0.81
CA ARG A 47 15.82 6.75 -0.14
C ARG A 47 16.24 6.17 1.21
N ILE A 48 15.35 5.40 1.86
CA ILE A 48 15.58 4.82 3.18
C ILE A 48 16.24 3.45 3.01
N ASP A 49 15.69 2.59 2.14
CA ASP A 49 16.05 1.17 2.06
C ASP A 49 16.74 0.75 0.75
N GLY A 50 16.91 1.68 -0.20
CA GLY A 50 17.61 1.46 -1.46
C GLY A 50 16.74 1.41 -2.71
N GLN A 51 17.37 1.55 -3.89
CA GLN A 51 16.70 1.71 -5.19
C GLN A 51 15.76 0.56 -5.61
N ASP A 52 15.94 -0.62 -5.05
CA ASP A 52 15.17 -1.82 -5.39
C ASP A 52 13.90 -1.97 -4.54
N ALA A 53 13.72 -1.11 -3.54
CA ALA A 53 12.50 -1.02 -2.75
C ALA A 53 11.29 -0.72 -3.65
N ARG A 54 10.21 -1.46 -3.44
CA ARG A 54 8.92 -1.35 -4.13
C ARG A 54 7.80 -1.30 -3.12
N ILE A 55 6.66 -0.69 -3.50
CA ILE A 55 5.46 -0.65 -2.65
C ILE A 55 5.10 -2.04 -2.09
N ALA A 56 5.20 -3.09 -2.90
CA ALA A 56 4.86 -4.46 -2.50
C ALA A 56 5.76 -5.06 -1.41
N ASP A 57 6.96 -4.50 -1.14
CA ASP A 57 7.82 -4.98 -0.06
C ASP A 57 7.31 -4.55 1.34
N TYR A 58 6.46 -3.51 1.39
CA TYR A 58 6.04 -2.87 2.65
C TYR A 58 4.57 -3.11 3.02
N PHE A 59 3.77 -3.63 2.09
CA PHE A 59 2.35 -3.85 2.29
C PHE A 59 2.00 -5.33 2.16
N ASP A 60 1.57 -5.92 3.28
CA ASP A 60 1.03 -7.28 3.35
C ASP A 60 -0.20 -7.49 2.44
N PHE A 61 -1.03 -6.46 2.30
CA PHE A 61 -2.21 -6.47 1.45
C PHE A 61 -2.29 -5.19 0.63
N ILE A 62 -2.53 -5.34 -0.67
CA ILE A 62 -2.83 -4.25 -1.60
C ILE A 62 -4.18 -4.56 -2.24
N ALA A 63 -5.12 -3.63 -2.11
CA ALA A 63 -6.45 -3.75 -2.68
C ALA A 63 -6.81 -2.50 -3.48
N GLY A 64 -7.61 -2.68 -4.53
CA GLY A 64 -8.16 -1.55 -5.25
C GLY A 64 -9.32 -1.93 -6.15
N THR A 65 -10.17 -0.96 -6.46
CA THR A 65 -11.38 -1.15 -7.26
C THR A 65 -11.26 -0.38 -8.58
N SER A 66 -11.73 -0.96 -9.69
CA SER A 66 -11.67 -0.35 -11.03
C SER A 66 -10.22 0.07 -11.38
N THR A 67 -9.95 1.34 -11.70
CA THR A 67 -8.59 1.84 -11.94
C THR A 67 -7.64 1.55 -10.77
N GLY A 68 -8.10 1.62 -9.53
CA GLY A 68 -7.30 1.24 -8.36
C GLY A 68 -6.92 -0.25 -8.36
N GLY A 69 -7.76 -1.11 -8.92
CA GLY A 69 -7.48 -2.52 -9.13
C GLY A 69 -6.42 -2.75 -10.22
N LEU A 70 -6.43 -1.96 -11.30
CA LEU A 70 -5.36 -1.97 -12.30
C LEU A 70 -4.02 -1.53 -11.70
N ILE A 71 -4.02 -0.43 -10.93
CA ILE A 71 -2.83 0.04 -10.20
C ILE A 71 -2.31 -1.05 -9.26
N THR A 72 -3.22 -1.71 -8.52
CA THR A 72 -2.89 -2.83 -7.62
C THR A 72 -2.20 -3.95 -8.39
N ALA A 73 -2.78 -4.39 -9.51
CA ALA A 73 -2.21 -5.44 -10.35
C ALA A 73 -0.81 -5.07 -10.88
N MET A 74 -0.60 -3.82 -11.31
CA MET A 74 0.72 -3.35 -11.77
C MET A 74 1.77 -3.39 -10.65
N LEU A 75 1.39 -3.01 -9.42
CA LEU A 75 2.28 -2.99 -8.25
C LEU A 75 2.58 -4.38 -7.68
N SER A 76 1.74 -5.39 -7.95
CA SER A 76 1.86 -6.72 -7.34
C SER A 76 2.17 -7.85 -8.31
N ALA A 77 1.97 -7.65 -9.62
CA ALA A 77 2.24 -8.68 -10.62
C ALA A 77 3.74 -9.01 -10.68
N PRO A 78 4.15 -10.28 -10.54
CA PRO A 78 5.56 -10.64 -10.54
C PRO A 78 6.15 -10.63 -11.96
N GLY A 79 7.31 -10.01 -12.10
CA GLY A 79 8.18 -10.12 -13.26
C GLY A 79 9.00 -11.43 -13.25
N LYS A 80 9.94 -11.54 -14.19
CA LYS A 80 10.79 -12.74 -14.34
C LYS A 80 11.69 -13.01 -13.14
N ASP A 81 12.06 -11.96 -12.42
CA ASP A 81 12.85 -11.97 -11.19
C ASP A 81 11.99 -12.13 -9.92
N LYS A 82 10.68 -12.37 -10.08
CA LYS A 82 9.68 -12.44 -8.99
C LYS A 82 9.52 -11.13 -8.21
N ARG A 83 10.00 -10.00 -8.73
CA ARG A 83 9.72 -8.66 -8.17
C ARG A 83 8.56 -8.00 -8.91
N PRO A 84 7.93 -6.95 -8.35
CA PRO A 84 6.89 -6.20 -9.06
C PRO A 84 7.31 -5.78 -10.46
N LEU A 85 6.46 -6.07 -11.45
CA LEU A 85 6.73 -5.81 -12.87
C LEU A 85 6.85 -4.30 -13.16
N PHE A 86 6.16 -3.47 -12.37
CA PHE A 86 6.18 -2.02 -12.50
C PHE A 86 6.63 -1.35 -11.20
N ALA A 87 7.49 -0.36 -11.31
CA ALA A 87 7.70 0.67 -10.29
C ALA A 87 6.51 1.64 -10.28
N ALA A 88 6.22 2.23 -9.12
CA ALA A 88 5.05 3.09 -8.94
C ALA A 88 5.04 4.31 -9.90
N LYS A 89 6.22 4.82 -10.28
CA LYS A 89 6.36 5.93 -11.24
C LYS A 89 5.90 5.58 -12.66
N GLU A 90 6.00 4.31 -13.06
CA GLU A 90 5.65 3.86 -14.42
C GLU A 90 4.13 3.83 -14.62
N ILE A 91 3.38 3.76 -13.53
CA ILE A 91 1.91 3.80 -13.54
C ILE A 91 1.40 5.15 -14.05
N ASN A 92 2.09 6.25 -13.73
CA ASN A 92 1.73 7.57 -14.27
C ASN A 92 1.82 7.59 -15.80
N GLN A 93 2.84 6.95 -16.38
CA GLN A 93 2.99 6.86 -17.83
C GLN A 93 1.87 6.01 -18.43
N PHE A 94 1.48 4.91 -17.79
CA PHE A 94 0.36 4.10 -18.22
C PHE A 94 -0.97 4.87 -18.22
N MET A 95 -1.20 5.77 -17.26
CA MET A 95 -2.45 6.53 -17.16
C MET A 95 -2.56 7.69 -18.16
N LEU A 96 -1.45 8.14 -18.74
CA LEU A 96 -1.38 9.31 -19.62
C LEU A 96 -1.33 8.97 -21.12
N ASN A 97 -1.24 7.68 -21.45
CA ASN A 97 -1.22 7.16 -22.82
C ASN A 97 -2.56 6.51 -23.17
#